data_AF-A0A953XKK2-F1
#
_entry.id   AF-A0A953XKK2-F1
#
_cell.length_a   1.000
_cell.length_b   1.000
_cell.length_c   1.000
_cell.angle_alpha   90.00
_cell.angle_beta   90.00
_cell.angle_gamma   90.00
#
_symmetry.space_group_name_H-M   'P 1'
#
loop_
_entity.id
_entity.type
_entity.pdbx_description
1 polymer ?
#
loop_
_entity_poly.entity_id
_entity_poly.type
_entity_poly.pdbx_seq_one_letter_code
_entity_poly.pdbx_strand_id
1 'polypeptide(L)'
;MSSENHTDDENTPTVRGATHTDSGAELRKLWNKYRETGDVEARNALTEFYFDMVRANVDNIAKILVEAIEEGDFSQAGAVAFFEALNDYDPQVHNTFEEFGSVAIRRAVVDEIRALVGSEETPEDI
;
A
#
# COMPACT_ATOMS: atom_id res chain seq x y z
N MET A 1 -24.16 42.17 -11.47
CA MET A 1 -23.65 41.15 -12.42
C MET A 1 -22.26 41.57 -12.85
N SER A 2 -21.38 40.59 -13.05
CA SER A 2 -19.93 40.69 -13.26
C SER A 2 -19.15 40.86 -11.95
N SER A 3 -19.01 39.80 -11.14
CA SER A 3 -18.07 38.66 -11.26
C SER A 3 -16.67 39.02 -10.77
N GLU A 4 -16.48 38.63 -9.50
CA GLU A 4 -15.24 38.16 -8.87
C GLU A 4 -14.31 37.42 -9.85
N ASN A 5 -13.00 37.67 -9.73
CA ASN A 5 -12.09 36.57 -9.43
C ASN A 5 -10.83 37.11 -8.72
N HIS A 6 -10.84 36.98 -7.40
CA HIS A 6 -9.67 37.07 -6.55
C HIS A 6 -9.21 35.63 -6.35
N THR A 7 -8.11 35.25 -6.99
CA THR A 7 -7.39 34.01 -6.70
C THR A 7 -6.02 34.39 -6.18
N ASP A 8 -5.97 34.67 -4.88
CA ASP A 8 -4.78 34.42 -4.08
C ASP A 8 -4.59 32.89 -4.04
N ASP A 9 -3.75 32.40 -4.96
CA ASP A 9 -3.33 31.00 -5.01
C ASP A 9 -2.28 30.77 -3.91
N GLU A 10 -2.77 30.44 -2.71
CA GLU A 10 -1.96 29.98 -1.59
C GLU A 10 -1.23 28.68 -1.98
N ASN A 11 0.06 28.83 -2.30
CA ASN A 11 1.17 27.99 -1.82
C ASN A 11 0.78 26.55 -1.41
N THR A 12 0.46 25.71 -2.40
CA THR A 12 0.37 24.26 -2.17
C THR A 12 1.79 23.70 -1.99
N PRO A 13 2.09 22.97 -0.90
CA PRO A 13 3.43 22.46 -0.64
C PRO A 13 3.86 21.54 -1.77
N THR A 14 4.82 22.01 -2.56
CA THR A 14 5.61 21.20 -3.47
C THR A 14 6.14 20.00 -2.67
N VAL A 15 5.67 18.79 -2.99
CA VAL A 15 6.35 17.56 -2.58
C VAL A 15 7.69 17.60 -3.31
N ARG A 16 8.69 18.18 -2.63
CA ARG A 16 10.09 18.27 -3.05
C ARG A 16 10.64 16.85 -3.12
N GLY A 17 10.40 16.16 -4.23
CA GLY A 17 11.25 15.05 -4.66
C GLY A 17 12.65 15.61 -4.86
N ALA A 18 13.61 15.07 -4.12
CA ALA A 18 14.96 15.58 -4.00
C ALA A 18 15.61 15.93 -5.35
N THR A 19 16.22 17.10 -5.38
CA THR A 19 17.05 17.65 -6.46
C THR A 19 18.18 16.70 -6.83
N HIS A 20 18.11 16.12 -8.03
CA HIS A 20 19.14 15.23 -8.58
C HIS A 20 19.33 15.49 -10.08
N THR A 21 19.68 16.73 -10.45
CA THR A 21 19.98 17.09 -11.85
C THR A 21 21.31 16.52 -12.36
N ASP A 22 22.28 16.23 -11.48
CA ASP A 22 23.52 15.52 -11.85
C ASP A 22 23.37 13.98 -11.90
N SER A 23 22.29 13.43 -11.33
CA SER A 23 22.11 11.98 -11.20
C SER A 23 21.70 11.29 -12.49
N GLY A 24 21.14 12.00 -13.48
CA GLY A 24 20.61 11.37 -14.69
C GLY A 24 21.67 10.67 -15.56
N ALA A 25 22.87 11.24 -15.68
CA ALA A 25 23.96 10.63 -16.45
C ALA A 25 24.59 9.43 -15.71
N GLU A 26 24.77 9.55 -14.40
CA GLU A 26 25.29 8.46 -13.56
C GLU A 26 24.29 7.30 -13.43
N LEU A 27 22.99 7.60 -13.28
CA LEU A 27 21.92 6.59 -13.33
C LEU A 27 21.92 5.83 -14.65
N ARG A 28 22.09 6.51 -15.79
CA ARG A 28 22.20 5.84 -17.10
C ARG A 28 23.40 4.90 -17.15
N LYS A 29 24.56 5.28 -16.59
CA LYS A 29 25.74 4.41 -16.51
C LYS A 29 25.47 3.19 -15.63
N LEU A 30 24.86 3.38 -14.45
CA LEU A 30 24.50 2.29 -13.54
C LEU A 30 23.52 1.31 -14.21
N TRP A 31 22.52 1.83 -14.91
CA TRP A 31 21.58 1.01 -15.67
C TRP A 31 22.26 0.22 -16.79
N ASN A 32 23.10 0.86 -17.61
CA ASN A 32 23.83 0.16 -18.68
C ASN A 32 24.72 -0.94 -18.10
N LYS A 33 25.49 -0.63 -17.04
CA LYS A 33 26.35 -1.61 -16.36
C LYS A 33 25.55 -2.79 -15.82
N TYR A 34 24.44 -2.53 -15.12
CA TYR A 34 23.59 -3.59 -14.60
C TYR A 34 22.98 -4.45 -15.72
N ARG A 35 22.51 -3.83 -16.82
CA ARG A 35 21.84 -4.54 -17.92
C ARG A 35 22.79 -5.34 -18.80
N GLU A 36 24.01 -4.84 -19.00
CA GLU A 36 25.01 -5.48 -19.86
C GLU A 36 25.75 -6.62 -19.15
N THR A 37 26.04 -6.46 -17.85
CA THR A 37 26.93 -7.40 -17.14
C THR A 37 26.28 -8.10 -15.95
N GLY A 38 25.10 -7.64 -15.50
CA GLY A 38 24.49 -8.13 -14.27
C GLY A 38 25.21 -7.67 -12.99
N ASP A 39 26.00 -6.60 -13.06
CA ASP A 39 26.83 -6.08 -11.97
C ASP A 39 26.04 -5.84 -10.68
N VAL A 40 26.52 -6.46 -9.59
CA VAL A 40 25.83 -6.45 -8.30
C VAL A 40 25.94 -5.08 -7.63
N GLU A 41 27.09 -4.41 -7.74
CA GLU A 41 27.31 -3.08 -7.20
C GLU A 41 26.40 -2.05 -7.89
N ALA A 42 26.28 -2.11 -9.22
CA ALA A 42 25.36 -1.27 -9.97
C ALA A 42 23.90 -1.50 -9.56
N ARG A 43 23.50 -2.77 -9.39
CA ARG A 43 22.16 -3.13 -8.89
C ARG A 43 21.92 -2.54 -7.50
N ASN A 44 22.88 -2.67 -6.59
CA ASN A 44 22.72 -2.18 -5.22
C ASN A 44 22.59 -0.65 -5.19
N ALA A 45 23.39 0.07 -5.99
CA ALA A 45 23.29 1.52 -6.12
C ALA A 45 21.94 1.97 -6.72
N LEU A 46 21.41 1.24 -7.71
CA LEU A 46 20.07 1.47 -8.25
C LEU A 46 19.00 1.23 -7.18
N THR A 47 19.08 0.13 -6.43
CA THR A 47 18.13 -0.17 -5.34
C THR A 47 18.12 0.92 -4.29
N GLU A 48 19.29 1.37 -3.82
CA GLU A 48 19.39 2.45 -2.83
C GLU A 48 18.79 3.75 -3.35
N PHE A 49 19.08 4.12 -4.61
CA PHE A 49 18.52 5.32 -5.25
C PHE A 49 16.99 5.29 -5.33
N TYR A 50 16.40 4.14 -5.67
CA TYR A 50 14.95 4.00 -5.82
C TYR A 50 14.22 3.60 -4.53
N PHE A 51 14.94 3.33 -3.44
CA PHE A 51 14.32 2.84 -2.21
C PHE A 51 13.32 3.84 -1.62
N ASP A 52 13.63 5.14 -1.65
CA ASP A 52 12.73 6.19 -1.18
C ASP A 52 11.45 6.29 -2.02
N MET A 53 11.55 6.08 -3.34
CA MET A 53 10.39 6.01 -4.22
C MET A 53 9.49 4.81 -3.86
N VAL A 54 10.10 3.65 -3.63
CA VAL A 54 9.36 2.45 -3.19
C VAL A 54 8.67 2.71 -1.85
N ARG A 55 9.37 3.29 -0.88
CA ARG A 55 8.82 3.63 0.43
C ARG A 55 7.64 4.60 0.31
N ALA A 56 7.79 5.68 -0.46
CA ALA A 56 6.72 6.65 -0.65
C ALA A 56 5.46 6.02 -1.29
N ASN A 57 5.64 5.11 -2.25
CA ASN A 57 4.51 4.40 -2.86
C ASN A 57 3.84 3.44 -1.86
N VAL A 58 4.62 2.70 -1.07
CA VAL A 58 4.07 1.81 -0.02
C VAL A 58 3.30 2.59 1.03
N ASP A 59 3.86 3.72 1.51
CA ASP A 59 3.21 4.59 2.50
C ASP A 59 1.90 5.17 1.94
N ASN A 60 1.85 5.54 0.65
CA ASN A 60 0.64 6.02 0.00
C ASN A 60 -0.43 4.92 -0.12
N ILE A 61 -0.05 3.71 -0.53
CA ILE A 61 -0.98 2.56 -0.60
C ILE A 61 -1.53 2.27 0.80
N ALA A 62 -0.69 2.26 1.83
CA ALA A 62 -1.13 2.03 3.20
C ALA A 62 -2.14 3.09 3.68
N LYS A 63 -1.96 4.36 3.31
CA LYS A 63 -2.93 5.43 3.61
C LYS A 63 -4.25 5.24 2.87
N ILE A 64 -4.21 4.95 1.58
CA ILE A 64 -5.42 4.70 0.78
C ILE A 64 -6.20 3.53 1.37
N LEU A 65 -5.50 2.45 1.76
CA LEU A 65 -6.14 1.35 2.47
C LEU A 65 -6.81 1.89 3.73
N VAL A 66 -6.08 2.50 4.66
CA VAL A 66 -6.64 3.03 5.91
C VAL A 66 -7.82 4.00 5.71
N GLU A 67 -7.82 4.81 4.65
CA GLU A 67 -8.87 5.79 4.33
C GLU A 67 -10.09 5.18 3.63
N ALA A 68 -9.90 4.16 2.79
CA ALA A 68 -10.98 3.46 2.08
C ALA A 68 -11.82 2.55 2.99
N ILE A 69 -11.41 2.41 4.25
CA ILE A 69 -11.95 1.47 5.21
C ILE A 69 -12.79 2.26 6.21
N GLU A 70 -14.12 2.08 6.17
CA GLU A 70 -14.93 2.40 7.33
C GLU A 70 -14.69 1.34 8.42
N GLU A 71 -14.39 1.78 9.65
CA GLU A 71 -14.10 0.90 10.80
C GLU A 71 -15.20 -0.17 11.05
N GLY A 72 -16.41 0.11 10.57
CA GLY A 72 -17.59 -0.78 10.66
C GLY A 72 -17.46 -2.08 9.87
N ASP A 73 -16.93 -2.04 8.64
CA ASP A 73 -16.91 -3.21 7.75
C ASP A 73 -15.97 -4.30 8.29
N PHE A 74 -14.84 -3.89 8.88
CA PHE A 74 -13.87 -4.83 9.46
C PHE A 74 -14.29 -5.40 10.78
N SER A 75 -14.94 -4.57 11.59
CA SER A 75 -15.50 -5.00 12.86
C SER A 75 -16.55 -6.09 12.61
N GLN A 76 -17.35 -5.96 11.55
CA GLN A 76 -18.32 -6.97 11.15
C GLN A 76 -17.66 -8.24 10.60
N ALA A 77 -16.73 -8.13 9.65
CA ALA A 77 -16.01 -9.29 9.10
C ALA A 77 -15.25 -10.07 10.19
N GLY A 78 -14.57 -9.35 11.10
CA GLY A 78 -13.87 -9.94 12.23
C GLY A 78 -14.82 -10.62 13.23
N ALA A 79 -15.99 -10.05 13.49
CA ALA A 79 -16.98 -10.64 14.37
C ALA A 79 -17.56 -11.95 13.81
N VAL A 80 -17.88 -12.00 12.50
CA VAL A 80 -18.35 -13.22 11.84
C VAL A 80 -17.29 -14.32 11.95
N ALA A 81 -16.04 -14.02 11.61
CA ALA A 81 -14.93 -14.97 11.69
C ALA A 81 -14.65 -15.45 13.13
N PHE A 82 -14.85 -14.57 14.12
CA PHE A 82 -14.75 -14.95 15.53
C PHE A 82 -15.83 -15.98 15.93
N PHE A 83 -17.08 -15.80 15.50
CA PHE A 83 -18.15 -16.76 15.79
C PHE A 83 -17.91 -18.10 15.10
N GLU A 84 -17.41 -18.10 13.87
CA GLU A 84 -16.99 -19.32 13.17
C GLU A 84 -15.86 -20.03 13.91
N ALA A 85 -14.82 -19.28 14.32
CA ALA A 85 -13.72 -19.82 15.09
C ALA A 85 -14.17 -20.42 16.43
N LEU A 86 -15.16 -19.82 17.10
CA LEU A 86 -15.75 -20.40 18.32
C LEU A 86 -16.39 -21.76 18.08
N ASN A 87 -17.03 -21.95 16.93
CA ASN A 87 -17.69 -23.20 16.59
C ASN A 87 -16.68 -24.29 16.15
N ASP A 88 -15.61 -23.89 15.48
CA ASP A 88 -14.63 -24.80 14.88
C ASP A 88 -13.47 -25.17 15.81
N TYR A 89 -13.27 -24.44 16.91
CA TYR A 89 -12.15 -24.66 17.81
C TYR A 89 -12.26 -25.98 18.57
N ASP A 90 -11.24 -26.82 18.44
CA ASP A 90 -11.04 -28.03 19.23
C ASP A 90 -9.78 -27.92 20.12
N PRO A 91 -9.92 -27.89 21.47
CA PRO A 91 -8.80 -27.82 22.40
C PRO A 91 -7.93 -29.10 22.44
N GLN A 92 -8.37 -30.20 21.81
CA GLN A 92 -7.53 -31.39 21.64
C GLN A 92 -6.58 -31.28 20.44
N VAL A 93 -6.88 -30.39 19.48
CA VAL A 93 -6.11 -30.19 18.25
C VAL A 93 -5.27 -28.92 18.30
N HIS A 94 -5.81 -27.86 18.91
CA HIS A 94 -5.20 -26.54 18.96
C HIS A 94 -4.68 -26.19 20.37
N ASN A 95 -3.70 -25.28 20.42
CA ASN A 95 -3.04 -24.89 21.67
C ASN A 95 -3.94 -23.97 22.53
N THR A 96 -4.16 -22.74 22.08
CA THR A 96 -5.10 -21.80 22.69
C THR A 96 -6.08 -21.27 21.67
N PHE A 97 -7.28 -20.91 22.14
CA PHE A 97 -8.28 -20.30 21.29
C PHE A 97 -7.82 -18.92 20.77
N GLU A 98 -7.08 -18.16 21.57
CA GLU A 98 -6.54 -16.86 21.19
C GLU A 98 -5.60 -16.96 19.99
N GLU A 99 -4.72 -17.97 19.96
CA GLU A 99 -3.83 -18.21 18.82
C GLU A 99 -4.62 -18.63 17.57
N PHE A 100 -5.59 -19.53 17.72
CA PHE A 100 -6.42 -20.02 16.62
C PHE A 100 -7.34 -18.93 16.03
N GLY A 101 -8.14 -18.29 16.87
CA GLY A 101 -9.10 -17.27 16.48
C GLY A 101 -8.44 -16.01 15.93
N SER A 102 -7.29 -15.59 16.48
CA SER A 102 -6.54 -14.44 15.96
C SER A 102 -6.12 -14.62 14.50
N VAL A 103 -5.77 -15.86 14.09
CA VAL A 103 -5.44 -16.16 12.69
C VAL A 103 -6.69 -16.07 11.80
N ALA A 104 -7.83 -16.59 12.24
CA ALA A 104 -9.09 -16.55 11.48
C ALA A 104 -9.60 -15.12 11.29
N ILE A 105 -9.64 -14.32 12.37
CA ILE A 105 -10.06 -12.92 12.34
C ILE A 105 -9.19 -12.09 11.39
N ARG A 106 -7.85 -12.24 11.49
CA ARG A 106 -6.93 -11.53 10.59
C ARG A 106 -7.14 -11.92 9.13
N ARG A 107 -7.42 -13.19 8.84
CA ARG A 107 -7.70 -13.64 7.47
C ARG A 107 -8.96 -12.98 6.93
N ALA A 108 -10.06 -12.99 7.69
CA ALA A 108 -11.32 -12.38 7.27
C ALA A 108 -11.19 -10.87 7.01
N VAL A 109 -10.52 -10.12 7.89
CA VAL A 109 -10.27 -8.69 7.69
C VAL A 109 -9.41 -8.43 6.44
N VAL A 110 -8.38 -9.25 6.21
CA VAL A 110 -7.53 -9.14 5.02
C VAL A 110 -8.28 -9.49 3.74
N ASP A 111 -9.17 -10.48 3.79
CA ASP A 111 -10.01 -10.86 2.65
C ASP A 111 -11.03 -9.77 2.33
N GLU A 112 -11.60 -9.11 3.35
CA GLU A 112 -12.47 -7.94 3.18
C GLU A 112 -11.74 -6.77 2.51
N ILE A 113 -10.51 -6.46 2.97
CA ILE A 113 -9.63 -5.46 2.32
C ILE A 113 -9.43 -5.77 0.83
N ARG A 114 -9.16 -7.03 0.49
CA ARG A 114 -8.94 -7.44 -0.90
C ARG A 114 -10.20 -7.29 -1.75
N ALA A 115 -11.37 -7.56 -1.18
CA ALA A 115 -12.64 -7.40 -1.88
C ALA A 115 -12.88 -5.93 -2.22
N LEU A 116 -12.71 -5.02 -1.26
CA LEU A 116 -12.91 -3.58 -1.44
C LEU A 116 -11.93 -2.99 -2.48
N VAL A 117 -10.65 -3.37 -2.41
CA VAL A 117 -9.62 -2.88 -3.34
C VAL A 117 -9.77 -3.51 -4.73
N GLY A 118 -10.27 -4.75 -4.82
CA GLY A 118 -10.45 -5.48 -6.06
C GLY A 118 -11.75 -5.17 -6.82
N SER A 119 -12.70 -4.46 -6.20
CA SER A 119 -14.02 -4.17 -6.78
C SER A 119 -14.11 -2.87 -7.60
N GLU A 120 -13.06 -2.04 -7.65
CA GLU A 120 -13.10 -0.73 -8.33
C GLU A 120 -12.68 -0.72 -9.82
N GLU A 121 -12.48 -1.87 -10.47
CA GLU A 121 -12.27 -1.91 -11.93
C GLU A 121 -13.38 -2.65 -12.68
N THR A 122 -14.46 -1.93 -12.97
CA THR A 122 -15.07 -1.99 -14.30
C THR A 122 -15.38 -0.57 -14.76
N PRO A 123 -14.59 0.02 -15.68
CA PRO A 123 -15.05 1.14 -16.46
C PRO A 123 -16.24 0.65 -17.29
N GLU A 124 -17.46 0.97 -16.88
CA GLU A 124 -18.61 0.98 -17.77
C GLU A 124 -18.36 2.05 -18.84
N ASP A 125 -18.13 1.59 -20.06
CA ASP A 125 -18.31 2.28 -21.34
C ASP A 125 -18.02 3.80 -21.40
N ILE A 126 -16.90 4.20 -22.04
CA ILE A 126 -16.84 5.27 -23.07
C ILE A 126 -15.85 4.91 -24.17
#